data_AF-A0A8C6X8H3-F1
#
_entry.id   AF-A0A8C6X8H3-F1
#
_cell.length_a   1.000
_cell.length_b   1.000
_cell.length_c   1.000
_cell.angle_alpha   90.00
_cell.angle_beta   90.00
_cell.angle_gamma   90.00
#
_symmetry.space_group_name_H-M   'P 1'
#
loop_
_entity.id
_entity.type
_entity.pdbx_description
1 polymer ?
#
loop_
_entity_poly.entity_id
_entity_poly.type
_entity_poly.pdbx_seq_one_letter_code
_entity_poly.pdbx_strand_id
1 'polypeptide(L)'
;MGRKKKERRNGTAVLRRVVSFDEKSRREFLTGFHKRKVERRKAALEEIKRKLKEEEKKMKEERHKEYMKMLKEREEALEEADELEHLVTSQTESVSYDHPNHTVTVTTISDLDLSGARVLGLTEVIYLSFIHLFVHLLI
;
A
#
# COMPACT_ATOMS: atom_id res chain seq x y z
N MET A 1 -22.64 -91.46 9.77
CA MET A 1 -22.49 -90.20 9.01
C MET A 1 -23.68 -89.29 9.30
N GLY A 2 -23.60 -88.45 10.34
CA GLY A 2 -24.70 -87.58 10.78
C GLY A 2 -24.71 -86.24 10.03
N ARG A 3 -25.84 -85.90 9.40
CA ARG A 3 -26.06 -84.60 8.73
C ARG A 3 -26.30 -83.51 9.77
N LYS A 4 -25.41 -82.50 9.83
CA LYS A 4 -25.55 -81.32 10.70
C LYS A 4 -26.75 -80.47 10.26
N LYS A 5 -27.67 -80.20 11.19
CA LYS A 5 -28.80 -79.28 11.06
C LYS A 5 -28.27 -77.83 11.00
N LYS A 6 -28.48 -77.15 9.88
CA LYS A 6 -28.08 -75.75 9.68
C LYS A 6 -29.14 -74.84 10.30
N GLU A 7 -28.79 -74.12 11.36
CA GLU A 7 -29.65 -73.09 11.95
C GLU A 7 -29.92 -71.98 10.93
N ARG A 8 -31.20 -71.66 10.73
CA ARG A 8 -31.63 -70.53 9.91
C ARG A 8 -31.30 -69.27 10.71
N ARG A 9 -30.28 -68.54 10.26
CA ARG A 9 -30.00 -67.18 10.76
C ARG A 9 -31.28 -66.38 10.63
N ASN A 10 -31.84 -65.94 11.76
CA ASN A 10 -32.98 -65.03 11.80
C ASN A 10 -32.62 -63.83 10.93
N GLY A 11 -33.35 -63.68 9.83
CA GLY A 11 -33.15 -62.58 8.88
C GLY A 11 -33.17 -61.29 9.66
N THR A 12 -32.07 -60.53 9.55
CA THR A 12 -31.94 -59.15 9.97
C THR A 12 -33.22 -58.41 9.62
N ALA A 13 -34.06 -58.18 10.63
CA ALA A 13 -35.19 -57.28 10.52
C ALA A 13 -34.62 -55.98 10.00
N VAL A 14 -34.92 -55.67 8.73
CA VAL A 14 -34.54 -54.43 8.07
C VAL A 14 -34.86 -53.32 9.06
N LEU A 15 -33.81 -52.71 9.61
CA LEU A 15 -33.92 -51.66 10.62
C LEU A 15 -34.82 -50.58 10.03
N ARG A 16 -36.09 -50.54 10.43
CA ARG A 16 -37.00 -49.48 10.01
C ARG A 16 -36.35 -48.18 10.48
N ARG A 17 -35.87 -47.38 9.53
CA ARG A 17 -35.34 -46.04 9.82
C ARG A 17 -36.51 -45.19 10.30
N VAL A 18 -36.69 -45.11 11.61
CA VAL A 18 -37.68 -44.24 12.23
C VAL A 18 -37.16 -42.81 12.12
N VAL A 19 -37.74 -42.04 11.19
CA VAL A 19 -37.53 -40.60 11.12
C VAL A 19 -38.43 -39.97 12.18
N SER A 20 -37.85 -39.59 13.31
CA SER A 20 -38.53 -38.79 14.32
C SER A 20 -38.25 -37.31 14.04
N PHE A 21 -39.29 -36.50 14.10
CA PHE A 21 -39.16 -35.05 14.02
C PHE A 21 -39.18 -34.50 15.43
N ASP A 22 -38.14 -33.75 15.80
CA ASP A 22 -38.15 -33.01 17.06
C ASP A 22 -39.20 -31.89 17.00
N GLU A 23 -40.19 -31.97 17.87
CA GLU A 23 -41.30 -31.03 17.92
C GLU A 23 -40.84 -29.59 18.18
N LYS A 24 -39.73 -29.39 18.90
CA LYS A 24 -39.19 -28.05 19.15
C LYS A 24 -38.67 -27.42 17.86
N SER A 25 -37.84 -28.16 17.12
CA SER A 25 -37.36 -27.74 15.81
C SER A 25 -38.50 -27.49 14.82
N ARG A 26 -39.57 -28.31 14.86
CA ARG A 26 -40.77 -28.12 14.05
C ARG A 26 -41.50 -26.83 14.41
N ARG A 27 -41.69 -26.55 15.69
CA ARG A 27 -42.31 -25.30 16.17
C ARG A 27 -41.49 -24.09 15.73
N GLU A 28 -40.19 -24.10 15.91
CA GLU A 28 -39.31 -23.01 15.48
C GLU A 28 -39.29 -22.85 13.95
N PHE A 29 -39.33 -23.94 13.19
CA PHE A 29 -39.47 -23.85 11.74
C PHE A 29 -40.78 -23.18 11.33
N LEU A 30 -41.90 -23.55 11.95
CA LEU A 30 -43.23 -23.03 11.62
C LEU A 30 -43.51 -21.61 12.16
N THR A 31 -42.94 -21.19 13.29
CA THR A 31 -43.22 -19.86 13.86
C THR A 31 -42.06 -18.88 13.68
N GLY A 32 -40.84 -19.38 13.44
CA GLY A 32 -39.61 -18.59 13.32
C GLY A 32 -39.45 -17.82 12.00
N PHE A 33 -40.52 -17.58 11.24
CA PHE A 33 -40.45 -16.83 9.99
C PHE A 33 -39.91 -15.40 10.19
N HIS A 34 -40.31 -14.74 11.28
CA HIS A 34 -39.81 -13.40 11.59
C HIS A 34 -38.31 -13.42 11.89
N LYS A 35 -37.84 -14.38 12.71
CA LYS A 35 -36.41 -14.59 12.98
C LYS A 35 -35.62 -14.76 11.68
N ARG A 36 -36.03 -15.69 10.80
CA ARG A 36 -35.37 -15.91 9.50
C ARG A 36 -35.42 -14.71 8.56
N LYS A 37 -36.49 -13.90 8.63
CA LYS A 37 -36.60 -12.67 7.85
C LYS A 37 -35.59 -11.63 8.34
N VAL A 38 -35.46 -11.47 9.66
CA VAL A 38 -34.47 -10.58 10.27
C VAL A 38 -33.04 -11.05 9.98
N GLU A 39 -32.77 -12.35 10.11
CA GLU A 39 -31.46 -12.94 9.82
C GLU A 39 -31.04 -12.70 8.36
N ARG A 40 -31.94 -12.95 7.40
CA ARG A 40 -31.65 -12.67 5.99
C ARG A 40 -31.38 -11.19 5.73
N ARG A 41 -32.17 -10.29 6.34
CA ARG A 41 -31.93 -8.84 6.23
C ARG A 41 -30.59 -8.45 6.82
N LYS A 42 -30.26 -8.97 8.01
CA LYS A 42 -28.99 -8.71 8.68
C LYS A 42 -27.81 -9.21 7.85
N ALA A 43 -27.88 -10.42 7.32
CA ALA A 43 -26.83 -10.99 6.47
C ALA A 43 -26.60 -10.14 5.21
N ALA A 44 -27.67 -9.70 4.53
CA ALA A 44 -27.55 -8.83 3.37
C ALA A 44 -26.92 -7.47 3.73
N LEU A 45 -27.32 -6.86 4.86
CA LEU A 45 -26.75 -5.60 5.33
C LEU A 45 -25.27 -5.73 5.71
N GLU A 46 -24.89 -6.83 6.37
CA GLU A 46 -23.50 -7.11 6.73
C GLU A 46 -22.63 -7.35 5.49
N GLU A 47 -23.15 -8.04 4.48
CA GLU A 47 -22.44 -8.25 3.21
C GLU A 47 -22.21 -6.92 2.48
N ILE A 48 -23.24 -6.06 2.38
CA ILE A 48 -23.11 -4.73 1.78
C ILE A 48 -22.09 -3.88 2.54
N LYS A 49 -22.19 -3.87 3.88
CA LYS A 49 -21.25 -3.11 4.74
C LYS A 49 -19.82 -3.61 4.59
N ARG A 50 -19.61 -4.92 4.41
CA ARG A 50 -18.29 -5.50 4.18
C ARG A 50 -17.70 -5.02 2.85
N LYS A 51 -18.48 -5.09 1.77
CA LYS A 51 -18.05 -4.64 0.43
C LYS A 51 -17.66 -3.16 0.43
N LEU A 52 -18.48 -2.29 1.04
CA LEU A 52 -18.17 -0.86 1.15
C LEU A 52 -16.85 -0.58 1.90
N LYS A 53 -16.59 -1.31 2.99
CA LYS A 53 -15.34 -1.16 3.75
C LYS A 53 -14.12 -1.62 2.99
N GLU A 54 -14.25 -2.72 2.24
CA GLU A 54 -13.16 -3.24 1.40
C GLU A 54 -12.81 -2.25 0.29
N GLU A 55 -13.81 -1.65 -0.36
CA GLU A 55 -13.62 -0.61 -1.36
C GLU A 55 -12.95 0.63 -0.77
N GLU A 56 -13.44 1.13 0.38
CA GLU A 56 -12.85 2.29 1.06
C GLU A 56 -11.39 2.04 1.47
N LYS A 57 -11.09 0.83 1.97
CA LYS A 57 -9.74 0.44 2.36
C LYS A 57 -8.82 0.42 1.14
N LYS A 58 -9.26 -0.17 0.03
CA LYS A 58 -8.48 -0.23 -1.21
C LYS A 58 -8.15 1.17 -1.74
N MET A 59 -9.14 2.06 -1.77
CA MET A 59 -8.93 3.46 -2.20
C MET A 59 -7.93 4.22 -1.31
N LYS A 60 -7.95 3.97 0.01
CA LYS A 60 -6.99 4.58 0.95
C LYS A 60 -5.58 4.02 0.76
N GLU A 61 -5.46 2.72 0.56
CA GLU A 61 -4.17 2.05 0.33
C GLU A 61 -3.53 2.51 -0.99
N GLU A 62 -4.32 2.62 -2.07
CA GLU A 62 -3.86 3.14 -3.36
C GLU A 62 -3.34 4.58 -3.22
N ARG A 63 -4.13 5.47 -2.62
CA ARG A 63 -3.72 6.86 -2.36
C ARG A 63 -2.47 6.94 -1.48
N HIS A 64 -2.39 6.10 -0.45
CA HIS A 64 -1.22 6.08 0.44
C HIS A 64 0.02 5.58 -0.28
N LYS A 65 -0.12 4.56 -1.13
CA LYS A 65 0.98 4.03 -1.93
C LYS A 65 1.49 5.06 -2.94
N GLU A 66 0.59 5.77 -3.62
CA GLU A 66 0.95 6.87 -4.52
C GLU A 66 1.68 7.99 -3.77
N TYR A 67 1.13 8.41 -2.63
CA TYR A 67 1.77 9.41 -1.78
C TYR A 67 3.18 8.99 -1.33
N MET A 68 3.32 7.75 -0.87
CA MET A 68 4.62 7.19 -0.48
C MET A 68 5.59 7.08 -1.66
N LYS A 69 5.10 6.78 -2.87
CA LYS A 69 5.94 6.76 -4.07
C LYS A 69 6.48 8.15 -4.39
N MET A 70 5.63 9.17 -4.38
CA MET A 70 6.04 10.55 -4.62
C MET A 70 7.04 11.06 -3.58
N LEU A 71 6.88 10.64 -2.31
CA LEU A 71 7.85 10.96 -1.27
C LEU A 71 9.21 10.29 -1.51
N LYS A 72 9.21 9.00 -1.87
CA LYS A 72 10.44 8.27 -2.20
C LYS A 72 11.16 8.85 -3.41
N GLU A 73 10.44 9.17 -4.48
CA GLU A 73 11.02 9.81 -5.66
C GLU A 73 11.69 11.14 -5.31
N ARG A 74 11.10 11.91 -4.38
CA ARG A 74 11.70 13.15 -3.90
C ARG A 74 12.93 12.90 -3.02
N GLU A 75 12.90 11.88 -2.18
CA GLU A 75 14.03 11.50 -1.31
C GLU A 75 15.22 10.99 -2.15
N GLU A 76 14.96 10.11 -3.12
CA GLU A 76 15.96 9.61 -4.07
C GLU A 76 16.58 10.76 -4.89
N ALA A 77 15.79 11.72 -5.34
CA ALA A 77 16.30 12.89 -6.05
C ALA A 77 17.16 13.83 -5.19
N LEU A 78 16.92 13.87 -3.87
CA LEU A 78 17.77 14.61 -2.94
C LEU A 78 19.08 13.87 -2.66
N GLU A 79 19.01 12.55 -2.48
CA GLU A 79 20.19 11.71 -2.28
C GLU A 79 21.13 11.75 -3.51
N GLU A 80 20.58 11.69 -4.72
CA GLU A 80 21.37 11.84 -5.97
C GLU A 80 22.04 13.22 -6.07
N ALA A 81 21.38 14.29 -5.62
CA ALA A 81 21.94 15.63 -5.62
C ALA A 81 23.11 15.77 -4.61
N ASP A 82 22.96 15.20 -3.41
CA ASP A 82 23.99 15.20 -2.39
C ASP A 82 25.22 14.38 -2.83
N GLU A 83 25.02 13.21 -3.47
CA GLU A 83 26.10 12.40 -4.05
C GLU A 83 26.86 13.16 -5.15
N LEU A 84 26.14 13.88 -6.02
CA LEU A 84 26.74 14.68 -7.07
C LEU A 84 27.55 15.86 -6.51
N GLU A 85 27.04 16.54 -5.47
CA GLU A 85 27.77 17.61 -4.77
C GLU A 85 29.06 17.09 -4.13
N HIS A 86 29.01 15.92 -3.49
CA HIS A 86 30.20 15.28 -2.92
C HIS A 86 31.23 14.90 -3.97
N LEU A 87 30.82 14.38 -5.13
CA LEU A 87 31.72 14.09 -6.24
C LEU A 87 32.37 15.37 -6.78
N VAL A 88 31.59 16.43 -7.00
CA VAL A 88 32.11 17.73 -7.48
C VAL A 88 33.11 18.31 -6.49
N THR A 89 32.79 18.34 -5.19
CA THR A 89 33.69 18.87 -4.15
C THR A 89 34.96 18.04 -4.01
N SER A 90 34.89 16.72 -4.17
CA SER A 90 36.06 15.83 -4.15
C SER A 90 36.96 15.98 -5.39
N GLN A 91 36.38 16.28 -6.56
CA GLN A 91 37.13 16.47 -7.81
C GLN A 91 37.73 17.88 -7.90
N THR A 92 37.13 18.87 -7.23
CA THR A 92 37.66 20.23 -7.16
C THR A 92 38.85 20.32 -6.20
N GLU A 93 40.03 19.96 -6.68
CA GLU A 93 41.29 20.29 -6.00
C GLU A 93 41.55 21.80 -6.16
N SER A 94 41.32 22.56 -5.09
CA SER A 94 41.68 23.98 -5.02
C SER A 94 42.99 24.13 -4.25
N VAL A 95 44.01 24.66 -4.92
CA VAL A 95 45.32 24.92 -4.32
C VAL A 95 45.46 26.43 -4.12
N SER A 96 45.52 26.86 -2.87
CA SER A 96 45.72 28.27 -2.49
C SER A 96 47.22 28.56 -2.34
N TYR A 97 47.72 29.50 -3.16
CA TYR A 97 49.09 29.99 -3.10
C TYR A 97 49.12 31.37 -2.46
N ASP A 98 49.73 31.46 -1.28
CA ASP A 98 49.82 32.72 -0.55
C ASP A 98 51.03 33.53 -1.03
N HIS A 99 50.77 34.73 -1.54
CA HIS A 99 51.80 35.67 -1.99
C HIS A 99 51.83 36.88 -1.05
N PRO A 100 52.96 37.62 -0.94
CA PRO A 100 53.18 38.62 0.10
C PRO A 100 52.16 39.77 0.20
N ASN A 101 51.35 40.01 -0.85
CA ASN A 101 50.33 41.06 -0.89
C ASN A 101 48.94 40.55 -1.31
N HIS A 102 48.77 39.26 -1.59
CA HIS A 102 47.50 38.67 -2.02
C HIS A 102 47.58 37.14 -2.04
N THR A 103 46.43 36.47 -1.94
CA THR A 103 46.36 35.01 -2.09
C THR A 103 45.73 34.67 -3.43
N VAL A 104 46.32 33.72 -4.16
CA VAL A 104 45.78 33.22 -5.45
C VAL A 104 45.31 31.79 -5.25
N THR A 105 44.01 31.54 -5.46
CA THR A 105 43.43 30.19 -5.47
C THR A 105 43.29 29.68 -6.90
N VAL A 106 44.00 28.60 -7.24
CA VAL A 106 43.90 27.94 -8.53
C VAL A 106 43.02 26.70 -8.38
N THR A 107 41.92 26.64 -9.13
CA THR A 107 41.00 25.49 -9.15
C THR A 107 41.14 24.80 -10.49
N THR A 108 41.62 23.56 -10.50
CA THR A 108 41.75 22.77 -11.74
C THR A 108 40.44 22.04 -12.00
N ILE A 109 39.80 22.32 -13.14
CA ILE A 109 38.54 21.68 -13.55
C ILE A 109 38.85 20.77 -14.73
N SER A 110 38.88 19.46 -14.51
CA SER A 110 39.32 18.49 -15.53
C SER A 110 38.24 18.11 -16.54
N ASP A 111 36.94 18.19 -16.21
CA ASP A 111 35.85 17.81 -17.12
C ASP A 111 34.60 18.72 -17.01
N LEU A 112 34.75 20.03 -16.77
CA LEU A 112 33.64 20.97 -16.98
C LEU A 112 33.62 21.40 -18.45
N ASP A 113 32.67 20.86 -19.22
CA ASP A 113 32.42 21.34 -20.57
C ASP A 113 31.79 22.75 -20.53
N LEU A 114 32.65 23.77 -20.51
CA LEU A 114 32.27 25.18 -20.62
C LEU A 114 31.81 25.56 -22.05
N SER A 115 31.75 24.61 -22.99
CA SER A 115 31.15 24.85 -24.32
C SER A 115 29.63 25.04 -24.25
N GLY A 116 29.01 24.71 -23.11
CA GLY A 116 27.65 25.11 -22.74
C GLY A 116 27.54 26.59 -22.37
N ALA A 117 27.83 27.48 -23.32
CA ALA A 117 27.53 28.90 -23.21
C ALA A 117 26.00 29.13 -23.10
N ARG A 118 25.51 29.10 -21.85
CA ARG A 118 24.21 29.51 -21.27
C ARG A 118 24.13 28.67 -19.99
N VAL A 119 24.35 29.16 -18.77
CA VAL A 119 23.40 29.98 -18.01
C VAL A 119 24.16 30.53 -16.79
N LEU A 120 24.92 31.61 -16.98
CA LEU A 120 25.12 32.56 -15.88
C LEU A 120 24.02 33.61 -16.02
N GLY A 121 23.04 33.59 -15.10
CA GLY A 121 22.39 34.83 -14.71
C GLY A 121 20.87 34.94 -14.60
N LEU A 122 20.03 33.89 -14.57
CA LEU A 122 18.57 34.06 -14.35
C LEU A 122 17.83 32.88 -13.67
N THR A 123 18.27 32.36 -12.53
CA THR A 123 17.46 31.31 -11.82
C THR A 123 17.25 31.54 -10.32
N GLU A 124 18.06 32.37 -9.66
CA GLU A 124 17.88 32.64 -8.21
C GLU A 124 16.62 33.46 -7.88
N VAL A 125 16.09 34.25 -8.82
CA VAL A 125 14.96 35.17 -8.55
C VAL A 125 13.58 34.54 -8.79
N ILE A 126 13.51 33.40 -9.49
CA ILE A 126 12.24 32.78 -9.89
C ILE A 126 11.70 31.87 -8.78
N TYR A 127 12.56 31.15 -8.06
CA TYR A 127 12.12 30.25 -6.97
C TYR A 127 11.54 31.03 -5.79
N LEU A 128 12.14 32.15 -5.40
CA LEU A 128 11.65 32.98 -4.31
C LEU A 128 10.32 33.68 -4.64
N SER A 129 10.12 34.10 -5.89
CA SER A 129 8.85 34.69 -6.33
C SER A 129 7.73 33.66 -6.43
N PHE A 130 8.02 32.42 -6.84
CA PHE A 130 7.01 31.35 -6.88
C PHE A 130 6.55 30.90 -5.49
N ILE A 131 7.47 30.80 -4.52
CA ILE A 131 7.13 30.46 -3.14
C ILE A 131 6.30 31.58 -2.50
N HIS A 132 6.68 32.85 -2.72
CA HIS A 132 5.93 33.97 -2.14
C HIS A 132 4.54 34.15 -2.78
N LEU A 133 4.37 33.84 -4.08
CA LEU A 133 3.06 33.87 -4.74
C LEU A 133 2.15 32.73 -4.27
N PHE A 134 2.72 31.55 -3.96
CA PHE A 134 1.97 30.40 -3.46
C PHE A 134 1.46 30.61 -2.03
N VAL A 135 2.25 31.25 -1.17
CA VAL A 135 1.84 31.56 0.21
C VAL A 135 0.73 32.62 0.26
N HIS A 136 0.70 33.57 -0.66
CA HIS A 136 -0.30 34.64 -0.67
C HIS A 136 -1.66 34.23 -1.26
N LEU A 137 -1.74 33.08 -1.94
CA LEU A 137 -2.98 32.52 -2.50
C LEU A 137 -3.66 31.51 -1.56
N LEU A 138 -2.97 31.09 -0.48
CA LEU A 138 -3.43 30.05 0.43
C LEU A 138 -3.88 30.57 1.82
N ILE A 139 -3.91 31.89 2.01
CA ILE A 139 -4.45 32.60 3.19
C ILE A 139 -5.60 33.49 2.71
#